data_AF-A0A7W8QSQ8-F1
#
_entry.id   AF-A0A7W8QSQ8-F1
#
_cell.length_a   1.000
_cell.length_b   1.000
_cell.length_c   1.000
_cell.angle_alpha   90.00
_cell.angle_beta   90.00
_cell.angle_gamma   90.00
#
_symmetry.space_group_name_H-M   'P 1'
#
loop_
_entity.id
_entity.type
_entity.pdbx_description
1 polymer ?
#
loop_
_entity_poly.entity_id
_entity_poly.type
_entity_poly.pdbx_seq_one_letter_code
_entity_poly.pdbx_strand_id
1 'polypeptide(L)'
;MTLYRYRCDACGPFDARYPMGAAPRERECRGCGAAARRVFTAPGLAAPRTAVSRLRDAAEASAHEPAVVRRSPEPDRRPRPAAPADPRWARLPRP
;
A
#
# COMPACT_ATOMS: atom_id res chain seq x y z
N MET A 1 19.24 -16.56 13.70
CA MET A 1 19.24 -15.33 14.54
C MET A 1 18.24 -14.34 13.96
N THR A 2 17.48 -13.66 14.80
CA THR A 2 16.42 -12.71 14.45
C THR A 2 16.71 -11.35 15.07
N LEU A 3 16.38 -10.27 14.36
CA LEU A 3 16.52 -8.90 14.86
C LEU A 3 15.30 -8.53 15.71
N TYR A 4 15.55 -8.00 16.90
CA TYR A 4 14.54 -7.48 17.81
C TYR A 4 14.87 -6.05 18.17
N ARG A 5 13.85 -5.19 18.27
CA ARG A 5 14.02 -3.79 18.63
C ARG A 5 13.68 -3.56 20.10
N TYR A 6 14.50 -2.75 20.76
CA TYR A 6 14.33 -2.33 22.14
C TYR A 6 14.28 -0.81 22.19
N ARG A 7 13.63 -0.25 23.21
CA ARG A 7 13.59 1.18 23.48
C ARG A 7 14.03 1.46 24.90
N CYS A 8 15.08 2.25 25.04
CA CYS A 8 15.47 2.88 26.29
C CYS A 8 14.79 4.26 26.36
N ASP A 9 14.28 4.63 27.53
CA ASP A 9 13.62 5.92 27.71
C ASP A 9 14.62 7.09 27.70
N ALA A 10 15.89 6.85 28.05
CA ALA A 10 16.95 7.86 28.03
C ALA A 10 17.71 7.92 26.69
N CYS A 11 18.17 6.78 26.17
CA CYS A 11 19.03 6.74 24.98
C CYS A 11 18.27 6.52 23.65
N GLY A 12 17.00 6.13 23.70
CA GLY A 12 16.20 5.84 22.52
C GLY A 12 16.27 4.38 22.04
N PRO A 13 15.86 4.12 20.78
CA PRO A 13 15.72 2.77 20.27
C PRO A 13 17.04 2.16 19.78
N PHE A 14 17.19 0.85 19.95
CA PHE A 14 18.32 0.08 19.43
C PHE A 14 17.91 -1.35 19.08
N ASP A 15 18.71 -2.02 18.26
CA ASP A 15 18.44 -3.38 17.82
C ASP A 15 19.38 -4.41 18.51
N ALA A 16 18.85 -5.61 18.74
CA ALA A 16 19.57 -6.73 19.31
C ALA A 16 19.21 -8.03 18.59
N ARG A 17 20.17 -8.96 18.49
CA ARG A 17 19.98 -10.24 17.81
C ARG A 17 19.81 -11.35 18.85
N TYR A 18 18.75 -12.13 18.72
CA TYR A 18 18.48 -13.32 19.54
C TYR A 18 18.01 -14.48 18.64
N PRO A 19 18.07 -15.73 19.11
CA PRO A 19 17.33 -16.80 18.46
C PRO A 19 15.83 -16.45 18.35
N MET A 20 15.16 -17.01 17.36
CA MET A 20 13.73 -16.79 17.18
C MET A 20 12.97 -17.27 18.43
N GLY A 21 12.10 -16.44 19.00
CA GLY A 21 11.38 -16.72 20.25
C GLY A 21 12.18 -16.57 21.55
N ALA A 22 13.50 -16.40 21.51
CA ALA A 22 14.35 -16.38 22.69
C ALA A 22 14.71 -14.97 23.19
N ALA A 23 14.19 -13.91 22.58
CA ALA A 23 14.47 -12.55 23.03
C ALA A 23 13.81 -12.27 24.40
N PRO A 24 14.52 -11.70 25.38
CA PRO A 24 13.92 -11.30 26.65
C PRO A 24 12.99 -10.09 26.48
N ARG A 25 12.08 -9.87 27.44
CA ARG A 25 11.18 -8.70 27.44
C ARG A 25 11.93 -7.39 27.69
N GLU A 26 13.02 -7.45 28.44
CA GLU A 26 13.88 -6.31 28.77
C GLU A 26 15.34 -6.66 28.53
N ARG A 27 16.15 -5.63 28.29
CA ARG A 27 17.59 -5.73 28.09
C ARG A 27 18.26 -4.46 28.59
N GLU A 28 19.45 -4.58 29.17
CA GLU A 28 20.26 -3.43 29.54
C GLU A 28 20.64 -2.58 28.31
N CYS A 29 20.48 -1.27 28.46
CA CYS A 29 20.90 -0.30 27.46
C CYS A 29 22.43 -0.18 27.45
N ARG A 30 23.05 -0.30 26.27
CA ARG A 30 24.51 -0.15 26.12
C ARG A 30 25.03 1.27 26.36
N GLY A 31 24.15 2.27 26.36
CA GLY A 31 24.53 3.67 26.58
C GLY A 31 24.47 4.10 28.05
N CYS A 32 23.41 3.73 28.77
CA CYS A 32 23.17 4.21 30.14
C CYS A 32 22.99 3.09 31.18
N GLY A 33 23.03 1.82 30.79
CA GLY A 33 22.81 0.67 31.69
C GLY A 33 21.36 0.45 32.12
N ALA A 34 20.45 1.40 31.89
CA ALA A 34 19.04 1.27 32.28
C ALA A 34 18.32 0.14 31.52
N ALA A 35 17.25 -0.39 32.12
CA ALA A 35 16.39 -1.38 31.48
C ALA A 35 15.69 -0.79 30.26
N ALA A 36 15.89 -1.41 29.10
CA ALA A 36 15.21 -1.08 27.85
C ALA A 36 14.18 -2.17 27.52
N ARG A 37 12.96 -1.76 27.16
CA ARG A 37 11.85 -2.68 26.87
C ARG A 37 11.87 -3.11 25.42
N ARG A 38 11.54 -4.37 25.15
CA ARG A 38 11.35 -4.86 23.79
C ARG A 38 10.09 -4.23 23.20
N VAL A 39 10.22 -3.67 22.01
CA VAL A 39 9.11 -3.03 21.30
C VAL A 39 8.84 -3.75 19.99
N PHE A 40 7.56 -3.94 19.70
CA PHE A 40 7.11 -4.40 18.40
C PHE A 40 6.93 -3.17 17.51
N THR A 41 7.94 -2.88 16.69
CA THR A 41 7.79 -1.91 15.60
C THR A 41 7.18 -2.61 14.41
N ALA A 42 6.37 -1.91 13.63
CA ALA A 42 5.90 -2.39 12.34
C ALA A 42 7.09 -2.77 11.44
N PRO A 43 7.42 -4.06 11.28
CA PRO A 43 8.58 -4.45 10.51
C PRO A 43 8.20 -4.34 9.04
N GLY A 44 8.72 -3.33 8.36
CA GLY A 44 8.53 -3.19 6.92
C GLY A 44 7.12 -2.77 6.48
N LEU A 45 6.39 -1.98 7.27
CA LEU A 45 5.29 -1.18 6.70
C LEU A 45 5.89 -0.12 5.77
N ALA A 46 6.32 -0.53 4.59
CA ALA A 46 6.14 0.33 3.43
C ALA A 46 4.63 0.52 3.34
N ALA A 47 4.13 1.72 3.65
CA ALA A 47 2.75 2.06 3.39
C ALA A 47 2.44 1.58 1.97
N PRO A 48 1.52 0.62 1.77
CA PRO A 48 1.42 0.04 0.46
C PRO A 48 0.87 1.15 -0.43
N ARG A 49 1.66 1.59 -1.43
CA ARG A 49 1.17 2.42 -2.55
C ARG A 49 0.23 1.56 -3.41
N THR A 50 -0.77 0.97 -2.78
CA THR A 50 -1.85 0.20 -3.39
C THR A 50 -2.70 1.13 -4.22
N ALA A 51 -3.40 0.57 -5.20
CA ALA A 51 -4.47 1.27 -5.90
C ALA A 51 -5.47 1.89 -4.93
N VAL A 52 -5.76 1.22 -3.81
CA VAL A 52 -6.68 1.72 -2.76
C VAL A 52 -6.15 3.00 -2.10
N SER A 53 -4.88 3.08 -1.74
CA SER A 53 -4.29 4.31 -1.18
C SER A 53 -4.41 5.47 -2.17
N ARG A 54 -4.03 5.24 -3.44
CA ARG A 54 -4.11 6.29 -4.48
C ARG A 54 -5.55 6.75 -4.73
N LEU A 55 -6.51 5.83 -4.67
CA LEU A 55 -7.93 6.17 -4.80
C LEU A 55 -8.42 7.02 -3.62
N ARG A 56 -7.97 6.73 -2.39
CA ARG A 56 -8.29 7.55 -1.22
C ARG A 56 -7.69 8.95 -1.34
N ASP A 57 -6.43 9.05 -1.71
CA ASP A 57 -5.74 10.33 -1.89
C ASP A 57 -6.43 11.18 -2.98
N ALA A 58 -6.80 10.56 -4.11
CA ALA A 58 -7.54 11.23 -5.18
C ALA A 58 -8.94 11.67 -4.75
N ALA A 59 -9.65 10.86 -3.95
CA ALA A 59 -10.96 11.23 -3.41
C ALA A 59 -10.86 12.41 -2.44
N GLU A 60 -9.88 12.42 -1.54
CA GLU A 60 -9.66 13.54 -0.61
C GLU A 60 -9.29 14.84 -1.34
N ALA A 61 -8.38 14.75 -2.33
CA ALA A 61 -7.98 15.88 -3.16
C ALA A 61 -9.16 16.45 -3.96
N SER A 62 -10.09 15.61 -4.44
CA SER A 62 -11.23 16.05 -5.27
C SER A 62 -12.15 17.09 -4.59
N ALA A 63 -12.16 17.15 -3.25
CA ALA A 63 -12.95 18.11 -2.52
C ALA A 63 -12.38 19.54 -2.53
N HIS A 64 -11.05 19.69 -2.73
CA HIS A 64 -10.36 20.98 -2.59
C HIS A 64 -9.60 21.38 -3.87
N GLU A 65 -9.08 20.41 -4.61
CA GLU A 65 -8.33 20.60 -5.86
C GLU A 65 -8.65 19.46 -6.85
N PRO A 66 -9.85 19.44 -7.44
CA PRO A 66 -10.23 18.41 -8.41
C PRO A 66 -9.42 18.55 -9.71
N ALA A 67 -8.87 17.45 -10.19
CA ALA A 67 -8.22 17.41 -11.50
C ALA A 67 -9.24 17.67 -12.62
N VAL A 68 -9.08 18.77 -13.35
CA VAL A 68 -9.94 19.11 -14.49
C VAL A 68 -9.49 18.35 -15.74
N VAL A 69 -10.26 17.33 -16.13
CA VAL A 69 -10.00 16.55 -17.34
C VAL A 69 -10.88 17.01 -18.50
N ARG A 70 -10.30 17.08 -19.70
CA ARG A 70 -11.02 17.51 -20.93
C ARG A 70 -11.97 16.45 -21.49
N ARG A 71 -11.83 15.19 -21.06
CA ARG A 71 -12.75 14.09 -21.31
C ARG A 71 -12.78 13.20 -20.07
N SER A 72 -13.93 12.61 -19.80
CA SER A 72 -14.03 11.54 -18.79
C SER A 72 -13.03 10.42 -19.14
N PRO A 73 -12.33 9.82 -18.17
CA PRO A 73 -11.60 8.59 -18.40
C PRO A 73 -12.61 7.58 -18.95
N GLU A 74 -12.46 7.17 -20.20
CA GLU A 74 -13.29 6.08 -20.69
C GLU A 74 -12.97 4.85 -19.82
N PRO A 75 -13.98 4.13 -19.32
CA PRO A 75 -13.72 2.83 -18.73
C PRO A 75 -12.95 2.00 -19.77
N ASP A 76 -12.00 1.18 -19.32
CA ASP A 76 -11.21 0.29 -20.18
C ASP A 76 -12.15 -0.61 -21.01
N ARG A 77 -12.59 -0.07 -22.15
CA ARG A 77 -13.44 -0.75 -23.11
C ARG A 77 -12.49 -1.63 -23.89
N ARG A 78 -12.21 -2.82 -23.35
CA ARG A 78 -11.78 -3.92 -24.20
C ARG A 78 -12.70 -3.92 -25.42
N PRO A 79 -12.17 -3.88 -26.66
CA PRO A 79 -13.00 -3.86 -27.84
C PRO A 79 -13.94 -5.06 -27.76
N ARG A 80 -15.25 -4.80 -27.61
CA ARG A 80 -16.23 -5.88 -27.72
C ARG A 80 -16.15 -6.34 -29.17
N PRO A 81 -16.00 -7.65 -29.43
CA PRO A 81 -16.07 -8.15 -30.80
C PRO A 81 -17.34 -7.59 -31.46
N ALA A 82 -17.20 -7.05 -32.66
CA ALA A 82 -18.35 -6.57 -33.41
C ALA A 82 -19.38 -7.70 -33.47
N ALA A 83 -20.65 -7.37 -33.20
CA ALA A 83 -21.71 -8.34 -33.38
C ALA A 83 -21.68 -8.83 -34.85
N PRO A 84 -21.95 -10.13 -35.11
CA PRO A 84 -22.07 -10.62 -36.48
C PRO A 84 -23.08 -9.78 -37.25
N ALA A 85 -22.76 -9.43 -38.50
CA ALA A 85 -23.69 -8.70 -39.36
C ALA A 85 -24.99 -9.51 -39.54
N ASP A 86 -26.16 -8.87 -39.37
CA ASP A 86 -27.44 -9.55 -39.55
C ASP A 86 -27.58 -9.97 -41.03
N PRO A 87 -27.78 -11.27 -41.34
CA PRO A 87 -27.94 -11.74 -42.72
C PRO A 87 -29.11 -11.10 -43.46
N ARG A 88 -30.08 -10.50 -42.76
CA ARG A 88 -31.18 -9.74 -43.37
C ARG A 88 -30.71 -8.44 -44.04
N TRP A 89 -29.55 -7.90 -43.67
CA TRP A 89 -29.00 -6.70 -44.31
C TRP A 89 -28.63 -6.93 -45.77
N ALA A 90 -28.37 -8.18 -46.17
CA ALA A 90 -28.18 -8.54 -47.58
C ALA A 90 -29.45 -8.37 -48.44
N ARG A 91 -30.62 -8.22 -47.81
CA ARG A 91 -31.92 -8.05 -48.48
C ARG A 91 -32.36 -6.59 -48.58
N LEU A 92 -31.59 -5.66 -48.03
CA LEU A 92 -31.92 -4.24 -48.14
C LEU A 92 -31.67 -3.77 -49.59
N PRO A 93 -32.55 -2.92 -50.16
CA PRO A 93 -32.31 -2.29 -51.45
C PRO A 93 -30.99 -1.53 -51.40
N ARG A 94 -30.12 -1.77 -52.39
CA ARG A 94 -28.87 -1.01 -52.51
C ARG A 94 -29.19 0.40 -53.04
N PRO A 95 -28.54 1.45 -52.51
CA PRO A 95 -28.64 2.79 -53.08
C PRO A 95 -28.09 2.84 -54.51
#